data_AF-A0A7K1UYG9-F1
#
_entry.id   AF-A0A7K1UYG9-F1
#
_cell.length_a   1.000
_cell.length_b   1.000
_cell.length_c   1.000
_cell.angle_alpha   90.00
_cell.angle_beta   90.00
_cell.angle_gamma   90.00
#
_symmetry.space_group_name_H-M   'P 1'
#
loop_
_entity.id
_entity.type
_entity.pdbx_description
1 polymer ?
#
loop_
_entity_poly.entity_id
_entity_poly.type
_entity_poly.pdbx_seq_one_letter_code
_entity_poly.pdbx_strand_id
1 'polypeptide(L)'
;MAAWQVFTATLASLVIMAITIMSLHHPHHDPDRLSVERIRERINNEHNTLALATSDPSVWSHVAPDHPLDVQEAHRTMQQHRRCPVAECGRKAAAFRALIDAGRIKPTRMPPALQ
;
A
#
# COMPACT_ATOMS: atom_id res chain seq x y z
N MET A 1 -23.39 -46.64 47.96
CA MET A 1 -23.60 -46.74 46.50
C MET A 1 -23.99 -45.39 45.90
N ALA A 2 -24.96 -44.65 46.47
CA ALA A 2 -25.40 -43.35 45.95
C ALA A 2 -24.34 -42.22 45.99
N ALA A 3 -23.48 -42.18 47.02
CA ALA A 3 -22.47 -41.12 47.16
C ALA A 3 -21.50 -41.06 45.96
N TRP A 4 -21.07 -42.20 45.44
CA TRP A 4 -20.18 -42.29 44.28
C TRP A 4 -20.83 -41.72 43.01
N GLN A 5 -22.12 -41.97 42.81
CA GLN A 5 -22.87 -41.46 41.65
C GLN A 5 -23.05 -39.94 41.69
N VAL A 6 -23.21 -39.36 42.88
CA VAL A 6 -23.32 -37.90 43.03
C VAL A 6 -22.00 -37.21 42.69
N PHE A 7 -20.87 -37.81 43.07
CA PHE A 7 -19.54 -37.30 42.72
C PHE A 7 -19.26 -37.36 41.22
N THR A 8 -19.58 -38.47 40.55
CA THR A 8 -19.34 -38.59 39.11
C THR A 8 -20.23 -37.64 38.30
N ALA A 9 -21.49 -37.47 38.72
CA ALA A 9 -22.44 -36.57 38.06
C ALA A 9 -22.03 -35.08 38.18
N THR A 10 -21.57 -34.64 39.34
CA THR A 10 -21.10 -33.26 39.54
C THR A 10 -19.83 -32.98 38.74
N LEU A 11 -18.88 -33.92 38.73
CA LEU A 11 -17.64 -33.78 37.95
C LEU A 11 -17.92 -33.73 36.44
N ALA A 12 -18.82 -34.57 35.92
CA ALA A 12 -19.26 -34.53 34.53
C ALA A 12 -19.92 -33.19 34.15
N SER A 13 -20.79 -32.66 35.03
CA SER A 13 -21.47 -31.38 34.81
C SER A 13 -20.49 -30.21 34.74
N LEU A 14 -19.48 -30.20 35.62
CA LEU A 14 -18.43 -29.18 35.62
C LEU A 14 -17.57 -29.23 34.34
N VAL A 15 -17.26 -30.43 33.83
CA VAL A 15 -16.52 -30.59 32.57
C VAL A 15 -17.33 -30.07 31.38
N ILE A 16 -18.62 -30.43 31.30
CA ILE A 16 -19.51 -29.94 30.23
C ILE A 16 -19.65 -28.41 30.31
N MET A 17 -19.78 -27.86 31.51
CA MET A 17 -19.85 -26.41 31.72
C MET A 17 -18.55 -25.70 31.31
N ALA A 18 -17.38 -26.27 31.63
CA ALA A 18 -16.10 -25.72 31.19
C ALA A 18 -15.93 -25.76 29.67
N ILE A 19 -16.35 -26.84 29.00
CA ILE A 19 -16.28 -26.98 27.54
C ILE A 19 -17.23 -25.99 26.85
N THR A 20 -18.45 -25.84 27.36
CA THR A 20 -19.43 -24.89 26.82
C THR A 20 -18.97 -23.44 27.04
N ILE A 21 -18.47 -23.10 28.23
CA ILE A 21 -17.86 -21.79 28.49
C ILE A 21 -16.68 -21.57 27.54
N MET A 22 -15.76 -22.52 27.38
CA MET A 22 -14.58 -22.37 26.51
C MET A 22 -14.96 -22.27 25.02
N SER A 23 -16.05 -22.90 24.60
CA SER A 23 -16.59 -22.79 23.24
C SER A 23 -17.30 -21.46 23.00
N LEU A 24 -18.08 -20.97 23.97
CA LEU A 24 -18.77 -19.68 23.88
C LEU A 24 -17.81 -18.49 24.06
N HIS A 25 -16.77 -18.65 24.88
CA HIS A 25 -15.66 -17.72 25.03
C HIS A 25 -14.56 -17.90 23.99
N HIS A 26 -14.70 -18.83 23.03
CA HIS A 26 -13.72 -18.93 21.96
C HIS A 26 -13.66 -17.57 21.28
N PRO A 27 -12.59 -16.78 21.50
CA PRO A 27 -12.54 -15.45 20.94
C PRO A 27 -12.55 -15.66 19.43
N HIS A 28 -13.37 -14.90 18.71
CA HIS A 28 -13.21 -14.79 17.26
C HIS A 28 -11.77 -14.27 17.02
N HIS A 29 -10.83 -15.18 16.85
CA HIS A 29 -9.48 -14.89 16.44
C HIS A 29 -9.62 -14.52 14.97
N ASP A 30 -9.72 -13.21 14.71
CA ASP A 30 -9.68 -12.63 13.38
C ASP A 30 -8.20 -12.50 13.00
N PRO A 31 -7.62 -13.44 12.23
CA PRO A 31 -6.22 -13.37 11.82
C PRO A 31 -5.96 -12.25 10.80
N ASP A 32 -7.00 -11.58 10.31
CA ASP A 32 -6.96 -10.75 9.10
C ASP A 32 -7.19 -9.26 9.34
N ARG A 33 -7.37 -8.82 10.60
CA ARG A 33 -7.60 -7.40 10.91
C ARG A 33 -6.33 -6.54 10.96
N LEU A 34 -5.33 -6.83 10.11
CA LEU A 34 -4.00 -6.21 9.97
C LEU A 34 -2.86 -7.04 10.59
N SER A 35 -2.61 -8.24 10.09
CA SER A 35 -1.34 -8.91 10.38
C SER A 35 -0.20 -8.16 9.69
N VAL A 36 0.91 -7.96 10.41
CA VAL A 36 2.13 -7.34 9.87
C VAL A 36 2.60 -8.08 8.62
N GLU A 37 2.39 -9.39 8.56
CA GLU A 37 2.77 -10.22 7.43
C GLU A 37 1.97 -9.88 6.17
N ARG A 38 0.66 -9.65 6.28
CA ARG A 38 -0.16 -9.20 5.15
C ARG A 38 0.22 -7.81 4.65
N ILE A 39 0.59 -6.92 5.58
CA ILE A 39 1.13 -5.60 5.23
C ILE A 39 2.47 -5.76 4.50
N ARG A 40 3.35 -6.63 4.99
CA ARG A 40 4.66 -6.91 4.39
C ARG A 40 4.51 -7.52 3.01
N GLU A 41 3.63 -8.49 2.85
CA GLU A 41 3.32 -9.12 1.57
C GLU A 41 2.80 -8.10 0.56
N ARG A 42 1.88 -7.23 0.98
CA ARG A 42 1.39 -6.13 0.16
C ARG A 42 2.49 -5.16 -0.24
N ILE A 43 3.33 -4.72 0.70
CA ILE A 43 4.45 -3.83 0.38
C ILE A 43 5.39 -4.51 -0.62
N ASN A 44 5.68 -5.79 -0.44
CA ASN A 44 6.60 -6.51 -1.30
C ASN A 44 6.03 -6.72 -2.71
N ASN A 45 4.73 -6.97 -2.84
CA ASN A 45 4.07 -7.11 -4.14
C ASN A 45 3.99 -5.78 -4.91
N GLU A 46 3.74 -4.67 -4.20
CA GLU A 46 3.77 -3.31 -4.76
C GLU A 46 5.20 -2.94 -5.20
N HIS A 47 6.22 -3.30 -4.41
CA HIS A 47 7.62 -3.09 -4.82
C HIS A 47 8.02 -3.91 -6.04
N ASN A 48 7.62 -5.18 -6.12
CA ASN A 48 8.00 -6.04 -7.24
C ASN A 48 7.33 -5.60 -8.57
N THR A 49 6.06 -5.19 -8.51
CA THR A 49 5.36 -4.62 -9.68
C THR A 49 5.99 -3.31 -10.14
N LEU A 50 6.37 -2.43 -9.21
CA LEU A 50 7.12 -1.22 -9.53
C LEU A 50 8.53 -1.52 -10.04
N ALA A 51 9.22 -2.53 -9.52
CA ALA A 51 10.55 -2.93 -9.97
C ALA A 51 10.54 -3.44 -11.42
N LEU A 52 9.53 -4.25 -11.80
CA LEU A 52 9.32 -4.64 -13.19
C LEU A 52 9.10 -3.42 -14.09
N ALA A 53 8.26 -2.47 -13.67
CA ALA A 53 7.98 -1.25 -14.44
C ALA A 53 9.18 -0.27 -14.50
N THR A 54 10.05 -0.27 -13.48
CA THR A 54 11.21 0.62 -13.36
C THR A 54 12.49 0.01 -13.95
N SER A 55 12.45 -1.23 -14.41
CA SER A 55 13.58 -1.89 -15.08
C SER A 55 13.94 -1.26 -16.42
N ASP A 56 13.07 -0.42 -16.99
CA ASP A 56 13.38 0.40 -18.15
C ASP A 56 14.27 1.59 -17.74
N PRO A 57 15.55 1.65 -18.18
CA PRO A 57 16.45 2.75 -17.88
C PRO A 57 15.95 4.10 -18.40
N SER A 58 15.01 4.11 -19.36
CA SER A 58 14.40 5.33 -19.89
C SER A 58 13.65 6.13 -18.82
N VAL A 59 13.11 5.48 -17.79
CA VAL A 59 12.32 6.11 -16.71
C VAL A 59 13.17 7.06 -15.86
N TRP A 60 14.46 6.73 -15.69
CA TRP A 60 15.43 7.57 -14.99
C TRP A 60 16.16 8.55 -15.89
N SER A 61 15.89 8.56 -17.20
CA SER A 61 16.49 9.53 -18.12
C SER A 61 16.03 10.95 -17.81
N HIS A 62 16.95 11.92 -17.91
CA HIS A 62 16.62 13.34 -17.81
C HIS A 62 16.07 13.92 -19.12
N VAL A 63 16.07 13.14 -20.20
CA VAL A 63 15.57 13.51 -21.52
C VAL A 63 14.05 13.53 -21.49
N ALA A 64 13.44 14.56 -22.10
CA ALA A 64 12.00 14.65 -22.24
C ALA A 64 11.47 13.43 -23.02
N PRO A 65 10.33 12.83 -22.62
CA PRO A 65 9.71 11.76 -23.40
C PRO A 65 9.25 12.29 -24.76
N ASP A 66 9.33 11.45 -25.79
CA ASP A 66 8.87 11.78 -27.15
C ASP A 66 7.35 11.81 -27.29
N HIS A 67 6.62 11.43 -26.24
CA HIS A 67 5.16 11.43 -26.18
C HIS A 67 4.66 12.32 -25.03
N PRO A 68 3.44 12.88 -25.13
CA PRO A 68 2.82 13.57 -24.02
C PRO A 68 2.52 12.58 -22.90
N LEU A 69 2.90 12.93 -21.66
CA LEU A 69 2.63 12.12 -20.48
C LEU A 69 1.15 12.23 -20.08
N ASP A 70 0.55 11.12 -19.67
CA ASP A 70 -0.74 11.18 -18.99
C ASP A 70 -0.60 11.79 -17.58
N VAL A 71 -1.72 12.13 -16.94
CA VAL A 71 -1.71 12.77 -15.60
C VAL A 71 -1.07 11.88 -14.52
N GLN A 72 -1.30 10.57 -14.59
CA GLN A 72 -0.78 9.60 -13.62
C GLN A 72 0.73 9.38 -13.81
N GLU A 73 1.18 9.24 -15.05
CA GLU A 73 2.58 9.16 -15.46
C GLU A 73 3.33 10.45 -15.14
N ALA A 74 2.71 11.61 -15.34
CA ALA A 74 3.28 12.89 -14.95
C ALA A 74 3.47 13.00 -13.43
N HIS A 75 2.49 12.55 -12.63
CA HIS A 75 2.65 12.46 -11.17
C HIS A 75 3.78 11.50 -10.77
N ARG A 76 3.85 10.30 -11.37
CA ARG A 76 4.94 9.34 -11.10
C ARG A 76 6.31 9.93 -11.47
N THR A 77 6.41 10.58 -12.62
CA THR A 77 7.62 11.24 -13.10
C THR A 77 8.08 12.34 -12.14
N MET A 78 7.14 13.16 -11.63
CA MET A 78 7.43 14.19 -10.63
C MET A 78 7.95 13.61 -9.31
N GLN A 79 7.49 12.42 -8.93
CA GLN A 79 7.96 11.70 -7.73
C GLN A 79 9.35 11.08 -7.94
N GLN A 80 9.59 10.43 -9.08
CA GLN A 80 10.89 9.84 -9.42
C GLN A 80 11.98 10.91 -9.54
N HIS A 81 11.67 12.02 -10.20
CA HIS A 81 12.58 13.16 -10.40
C HIS A 81 12.41 14.25 -9.32
N ARG A 82 12.05 13.86 -8.09
CA ARG A 82 11.77 14.82 -7.00
C ARG A 82 12.95 15.74 -6.72
N ARG A 83 14.19 15.22 -6.78
CA ARG A 83 15.43 15.97 -6.54
C ARG A 83 15.89 16.82 -7.73
N CYS A 84 15.37 16.58 -8.93
CA CYS A 84 15.81 17.30 -10.12
C CYS A 84 15.14 18.68 -10.17
N PRO A 85 15.87 19.75 -10.54
CA PRO A 85 15.24 21.02 -10.84
C PRO A 85 14.46 20.92 -12.17
N VAL A 86 13.28 21.55 -12.22
CA VAL A 86 12.38 21.50 -13.40
C VAL A 86 13.06 22.12 -14.63
N ALA A 87 13.96 23.09 -14.44
CA ALA A 87 14.66 23.78 -15.52
C ALA A 87 15.76 22.93 -16.19
N GLU A 88 16.31 21.93 -15.50
CA GLU A 88 17.45 21.14 -15.99
C GLU A 88 17.07 19.69 -16.34
N CYS A 89 15.90 19.22 -15.91
CA CYS A 89 15.39 17.89 -16.22
C CYS A 89 14.22 17.98 -17.22
N GLY A 90 14.50 17.63 -18.47
CA GLY A 90 13.52 17.62 -19.57
C GLY A 90 12.33 16.70 -19.29
N ARG A 91 12.56 15.56 -18.64
CA ARG A 91 11.50 14.64 -18.22
C ARG A 91 10.57 15.25 -17.17
N LYS A 92 11.13 15.90 -16.15
CA LYS A 92 10.36 16.62 -15.13
C LYS A 92 9.62 17.81 -15.71
N ALA A 93 10.24 18.54 -16.63
CA ALA A 93 9.63 19.64 -17.37
C ALA A 93 8.39 19.18 -18.15
N ALA A 94 8.50 18.07 -18.90
CA ALA A 94 7.37 17.50 -19.63
C ALA A 94 6.22 17.11 -18.69
N ALA A 95 6.53 16.44 -17.58
CA ALA A 95 5.53 16.10 -16.57
C ALA A 95 4.89 17.33 -15.92
N PHE A 96 5.68 18.36 -15.63
CA PHE A 96 5.18 19.60 -15.05
C PHE A 96 4.22 20.31 -16.00
N ARG A 97 4.54 20.39 -17.29
CA ARG A 97 3.65 20.94 -18.33
C ARG A 97 2.36 20.13 -18.44
N ALA A 98 2.43 18.80 -18.54
CA ALA A 98 1.24 17.95 -18.59
C ALA A 98 0.28 18.16 -17.40
N LEU A 99 0.83 18.38 -16.20
CA LEU A 99 0.02 18.66 -15.01
C LEU A 99 -0.56 20.08 -14.99
N ILE A 100 0.10 21.06 -15.61
CA ILE A 100 -0.46 22.40 -15.81
C ILE A 100 -1.61 22.34 -16.81
N ASP A 101 -1.40 21.68 -17.95
CA ASP A 101 -2.39 21.55 -19.01
C ASP A 101 -3.64 20.82 -18.53
N ALA A 102 -3.47 19.80 -17.67
CA ALA A 102 -4.55 19.09 -17.01
C ALA A 102 -5.18 19.86 -15.81
N GLY A 103 -4.73 21.08 -15.51
CA GLY A 103 -5.23 21.92 -14.41
C GLY A 103 -4.93 21.39 -13.01
N ARG A 104 -3.98 20.46 -12.86
CA ARG A 104 -3.57 19.88 -11.57
C ARG A 104 -2.53 20.72 -10.82
N ILE A 105 -1.75 21.51 -11.56
CA ILE A 105 -0.78 22.46 -11.00
C ILE A 105 -1.06 23.84 -11.56
N LYS A 106 -1.15 24.85 -10.68
CA LYS A 106 -1.19 26.26 -11.07
C LYS A 106 0.08 26.94 -10.54
N PRO A 107 1.13 27.12 -11.36
CA PRO A 107 2.36 27.74 -10.92
C PRO A 107 2.13 29.21 -10.60
N THR A 108 2.69 29.70 -9.49
CA THR A 108 2.74 31.14 -9.19
C THR A 108 3.80 31.85 -10.02
N ARG A 109 4.85 31.12 -10.43
CA ARG A 109 5.89 31.57 -11.34
C ARG A 109 6.33 30.39 -12.22
N MET A 110 6.40 30.61 -13.53
CA MET A 110 6.93 29.61 -14.46
C MET A 110 8.47 29.60 -14.44
N PRO A 111 9.11 28.41 -14.44
CA PRO A 111 10.56 28.30 -14.61
C PRO A 111 10.98 28.88 -15.96
N PRO A 112 12.14 29.56 -16.07
CA PRO A 112 12.56 30.23 -17.31
C PRO A 112 12.70 29.30 -18.51
N ALA A 113 13.02 28.01 -18.30
CA ALA A 113 13.09 27.01 -19.37
C ALA A 113 11.70 26.57 -19.91
N LEU A 114 10.60 26.96 -19.24
CA LEU A 114 9.23 26.58 -19.60
C LEU A 114 8.31 27.77 -19.91
N GLN A 115 8.86 28.99 -19.88
CA GLN A 115 8.22 30.20 -20.42
C GLN A 115 8.22 30.15 -21.95
#